data_AF-A0A015KIN9-F1
#
_entry.id   AF-A0A015KIN9-F1
#
_cell.length_a   1.000
_cell.length_b   1.000
_cell.length_c   1.000
_cell.angle_alpha   90.00
_cell.angle_beta   90.00
_cell.angle_gamma   90.00
#
_symmetry.space_group_name_H-M   'P 1'
#
loop_
_entity.id
_entity.type
_entity.pdbx_description
1 polymer ?
#
loop_
_entity_poly.entity_id
_entity_poly.type
_entity_poly.pdbx_seq_one_letter_code
_entity_poly.pdbx_strand_id
1 'polypeptide(L)' 'MESDPCRAAGDIWMIGNLLNDLRILQIQLSARARNFRDRLTQQNHDERPSAADAIDDDWFSDM' A
#
# COMPACT_ATOMS: atom_id res chain seq x y z
N MET A 1 2.67 -23.04 -6.77
CA MET A 1 3.87 -22.17 -6.82
C MET A 1 3.78 -21.30 -5.60
N GLU A 2 4.68 -21.45 -4.64
CA GLU A 2 4.84 -20.42 -3.61
C GLU A 2 5.20 -19.12 -4.32
N SER A 3 4.45 -18.06 -4.02
CA SER A 3 4.77 -16.73 -4.50
C SER A 3 6.09 -16.32 -3.87
N ASP A 4 7.05 -15.88 -4.68
CA ASP A 4 8.26 -15.24 -4.19
C ASP A 4 7.85 -14.04 -3.29
N PRO A 5 8.24 -14.03 -2.00
CA PRO A 5 7.87 -12.96 -1.07
C PRO A 5 8.36 -11.59 -1.55
N CYS A 6 9.50 -11.53 -2.26
CA CYS A 6 10.01 -10.28 -2.84
C CYS A 6 9.09 -9.78 -3.96
N ARG A 7 8.54 -10.69 -4.76
CA ARG A 7 7.61 -10.36 -5.84
C ARG A 7 6.29 -9.84 -5.29
N ALA A 8 5.71 -10.54 -4.33
CA ALA A 8 4.47 -10.12 -3.68
C ALA A 8 4.63 -8.75 -3.00
N ALA A 9 5.73 -8.55 -2.26
CA ALA A 9 6.01 -7.27 -1.64
C ALA A 9 6.29 -6.15 -2.67
N GLY A 10 6.85 -6.49 -3.83
CA GLY A 10 7.04 -5.58 -4.96
C GLY A 10 5.71 -5.09 -5.55
N ASP A 11 4.74 -5.99 -5.72
CA ASP A 11 3.39 -5.65 -6.20
C ASP A 11 2.69 -4.68 -5.23
N ILE A 12 2.79 -4.94 -3.91
CA ILE A 12 2.27 -4.04 -2.85
C ILE A 12 2.91 -2.65 -2.92
N TRP A 13 4.23 -2.60 -3.10
CA TRP A 13 4.96 -1.34 -3.22
C TRP A 13 4.54 -0.54 -4.45
N MET A 14 4.31 -1.21 -5.58
CA MET A 14 3.80 -0.56 -6.80
C MET A 14 2.43 0.09 -6.54
N ILE A 15 1.51 -0.62 -5.87
CA ILE A 15 0.18 -0.08 -5.52
C ILE A 15 0.30 1.16 -4.62
N GLY A 16 1.15 1.10 -3.59
CA GLY A 16 1.41 2.25 -2.72
C GLY A 16 1.96 3.46 -3.48
N ASN A 17 2.81 3.24 -4.50
CA ASN A 17 3.35 4.32 -5.32
C ASN A 17 2.32 4.91 -6.29
N LEU A 18 1.32 4.16 -6.73
CA LEU A 18 0.21 4.73 -7.51
C LEU A 18 -0.53 5.81 -6.69
N LEU A 19 -0.67 5.63 -5.38
CA LEU A 19 -1.23 6.63 -4.48
C LEU A 19 -0.31 7.85 -4.26
N ASN A 20 0.96 7.75 -4.63
CA ASN A 20 1.92 8.86 -4.68
C ASN A 20 2.04 9.51 -6.06
N ASP A 21 1.25 9.07 -7.05
CA ASP A 21 1.24 9.70 -8.36
C ASP A 21 0.82 11.17 -8.24
N LEU A 22 1.51 12.06 -8.95
CA LEU A 22 1.27 13.51 -8.92
C LEU A 22 -0.17 13.89 -9.27
N ARG A 23 -0.88 13.05 -10.04
CA ARG A 23 -2.29 13.22 -10.36
C ARG A 23 -3.20 12.98 -9.14
N ILE A 24 -2.77 12.13 -8.21
CA ILE A 24 -3.45 11.86 -6.94
C ILE A 24 -2.97 12.81 -5.83
N LEU A 25 -1.71 13.24 -5.84
CA LEU A 25 -1.17 14.18 -4.84
C LEU A 25 -1.85 15.57 -4.84
N GLN A 26 -2.54 15.94 -5.92
CA GLN A 26 -3.41 17.13 -5.94
C GLN A 26 -4.66 16.95 -5.06
N ILE A 27 -5.03 15.71 -4.75
CA ILE A 27 -6.07 15.34 -3.79
C ILE A 27 -5.39 15.27 -2.42
N GLN A 28 -5.76 16.16 -1.51
CA GLN A 28 -5.28 16.04 -0.13
C GLN A 28 -5.81 14.75 0.50
N LEU A 29 -4.94 13.75 0.59
CA LEU A 29 -5.24 12.51 1.27
C LEU A 29 -5.59 12.78 2.74
N SER A 30 -6.55 12.02 3.28
CA SER A 30 -6.81 12.01 4.73
C SER A 30 -5.60 11.42 5.47
N ALA A 31 -5.52 11.65 6.79
CA ALA A 31 -4.43 11.05 7.58
C ALA A 31 -4.43 9.51 7.51
N ARG A 32 -5.62 8.89 7.48
CA ARG A 32 -5.78 7.43 7.33
C ARG A 32 -5.27 6.94 5.97
N ALA A 33 -5.64 7.62 4.89
CA ALA A 33 -5.18 7.28 3.54
C ALA A 33 -3.66 7.40 3.38
N ARG A 34 -3.04 8.43 3.99
CA ARG A 34 -1.58 8.57 4.02
C ARG A 34 -0.92 7.44 4.79
N ASN A 35 -1.42 7.12 5.99
CA ASN A 35 -0.89 6.01 6.79
C ASN A 35 -1.01 4.68 6.05
N PHE A 36 -2.15 4.41 5.42
CA PHE A 36 -2.35 3.21 4.61
C PHE A 36 -1.29 3.10 3.52
N ARG A 37 -1.15 4.16 2.70
CA ARG A 37 -0.12 4.25 1.65
C ARG A 37 1.29 4.02 2.19
N ASP A 38 1.65 4.69 3.30
CA ASP A 38 3.02 4.66 3.84
C ASP A 38 3.42 3.22 4.21
N ARG A 39 2.49 2.44 4.77
CA ARG A 39 2.72 1.00 5.03
C ARG A 39 2.93 0.18 3.76
N LEU A 40 2.23 0.47 2.67
CA LEU A 40 2.44 -0.22 1.38
C LEU A 40 3.82 0.10 0.78
N THR A 41 4.31 1.32 1.02
CA THR A 41 5.58 1.82 0.45
C THR A 41 6.80 1.65 1.36
N GLN A 42 6.72 0.87 2.44
CA GLN A 42 7.85 0.64 3.35
C GLN A 42 9.09 0.17 2.60
N GLN A 43 10.27 0.68 2.98
CA GLN A 43 11.51 0.29 2.32
C GLN A 43 11.86 -1.17 2.61
N ASN A 44 11.68 -1.61 3.86
CA ASN A 44 11.78 -3.00 4.24
C ASN A 44 10.56 -3.77 3.70
N HIS A 45 10.80 -4.82 2.91
CA HIS A 45 9.73 -5.58 2.27
C HIS A 45 8.99 -6.48 3.27
N ASP A 46 9.65 -6.90 4.35
CA ASP A 46 9.06 -7.71 5.42
C ASP A 46 8.09 -6.90 6.30
N GLU A 47 8.17 -5.56 6.26
CA GLU A 47 7.28 -4.66 6.99
C GLU A 47 6.05 -4.25 6.17
N ARG A 48 5.98 -4.63 4.89
CA ARG A 48 4.81 -4.38 4.06
C ARG A 48 3.71 -5.37 4.42
N PRO A 49 2.45 -4.92 4.48
CA PRO A 49 1.33 -5.83 4.65
C PRO A 49 1.21 -6.76 3.44
N SER A 50 0.63 -7.95 3.65
CA SER A 50 0.19 -8.76 2.53
C SER A 50 -0.98 -8.10 1.80
N ALA A 51 -1.32 -8.60 0.61
CA ALA A 51 -2.50 -8.13 -0.11
C ALA A 51 -3.80 -8.35 0.68
N ALA A 52 -3.89 -9.45 1.43
CA ALA A 52 -5.04 -9.74 2.28
C ALA A 52 -5.15 -8.71 3.41
N ASP A 53 -4.05 -8.47 4.14
CA ASP A 53 -4.02 -7.49 5.24
C ASP A 53 -4.33 -6.07 4.75
N ALA A 54 -3.94 -5.72 3.52
CA ALA A 54 -4.21 -4.42 2.93
C ALA A 54 -5.70 -4.24 2.55
N ILE A 55 -6.37 -5.30 2.10
CA ILE A 55 -7.81 -5.28 1.78
C ILE A 55 -8.66 -5.24 3.06
N ASP A 56 -8.20 -5.91 4.11
CA ASP A 56 -8.86 -5.94 5.42
C ASP A 56 -8.62 -4.67 6.24
N ASP A 57 -7.86 -3.69 5.73
CA ASP A 57 -7.60 -2.45 6.45
C ASP A 57 -8.86 -1.58 6.60
N ASP A 58 -9.02 -1.00 7.78
CA ASP A 58 -10.11 -0.06 8.10
C ASP A 58 -10.25 1.06 7.06
N TRP A 59 -9.14 1.55 6.50
CA TRP A 59 -9.21 2.58 5.48
C TRP A 59 -9.78 2.06 4.15
N PHE A 60 -9.47 0.82 3.76
CA PHE A 60 -9.99 0.22 2.53
C PHE A 60 -11.47 -0.18 2.67
N SER A 61 -11.88 -0.63 3.86
CA SER A 61 -13.27 -0.97 4.15
C SER A 61 -14.21 0.25 4.25
N ASP A 62 -13.68 1.42 4.62
CA ASP A 62 -14.39 2.71 4.63
C ASP A 62 -14.46 3.39 3.23
N MET A 63 -13.89 2.79 2.18
CA MET A 63 -13.74 3.37 0.83
C MET A 63 -14.88 3.01 -0.12
#